data_AF-A0A966XCR8-F1
#
_entry.id   AF-A0A966XCR8-F1
#
_cell.length_a   1.000
_cell.length_b   1.000
_cell.length_c   1.000
_cell.angle_alpha   90.00
_cell.angle_beta   90.00
_cell.angle_gamma   90.00
#
_symmetry.space_group_name_H-M   'P 1'
#
loop_
_entity.id
_entity.type
_entity.pdbx_description
1 polymer ?
#
loop_
_entity_poly.entity_id
_entity_poly.type
_entity_poly.pdbx_seq_one_letter_code
_entity_poly.pdbx_strand_id
1 'polypeptide(L)'
;SVEDIDRLNILQASLLAMRRAAEGLATLPDYALIDGNKLPQGLPCAASALVKGDSKSVSIAAASIVAKISRDRLMTALGRENPGYGWEKNAGYPTKEHLLALRDLGVTPHHRRSFRPVHNILYPLS
;
A
#
# COMPACT_ATOMS: atom_id res chain seq x y z
N SER A 1 -2.91 7.09 2.47
CA SER A 1 -2.42 6.95 3.86
C SER A 1 -3.12 5.77 4.53
N VAL A 2 -2.81 5.47 5.81
CA VAL A 2 -3.62 4.53 6.63
C VAL A 2 -5.07 5.01 6.72
N GLU A 3 -5.25 6.30 6.96
CA GLU A 3 -6.56 6.98 6.98
C GLU A 3 -7.34 6.80 5.65
N ASP A 4 -6.69 7.00 4.49
CA ASP A 4 -7.35 6.76 3.20
C ASP A 4 -7.81 5.31 3.05
N ILE A 5 -7.03 4.33 3.55
CA ILE A 5 -7.40 2.91 3.48
C ILE A 5 -8.60 2.61 4.38
N ASP A 6 -8.60 3.13 5.60
CA ASP A 6 -9.69 2.92 6.55
C ASP A 6 -10.99 3.61 6.06
N ARG A 7 -10.88 4.76 5.38
CA ARG A 7 -12.03 5.51 4.84
C ARG A 7 -12.55 4.96 3.51
N LEU A 8 -11.66 4.58 2.59
CA LEU A 8 -12.01 4.28 1.21
C LEU A 8 -12.04 2.78 0.89
N ASN A 9 -11.58 1.92 1.81
CA ASN A 9 -11.13 0.56 1.55
C ASN A 9 -9.81 0.47 0.75
N ILE A 10 -9.16 -0.70 0.81
CA ILE A 10 -7.83 -0.91 0.23
C ILE A 10 -7.80 -0.78 -1.30
N LEU A 11 -8.86 -1.18 -2.00
CA LEU A 11 -8.91 -1.09 -3.45
C LEU A 11 -8.96 0.38 -3.90
N GLN A 12 -9.88 1.17 -3.35
CA GLN A 12 -10.03 2.57 -3.74
C GLN A 12 -8.85 3.43 -3.29
N ALA A 13 -8.28 3.15 -2.10
CA ALA A 13 -7.05 3.81 -1.67
C ALA A 13 -5.87 3.51 -2.59
N SER A 14 -5.79 2.29 -3.15
CA SER A 14 -4.74 1.93 -4.11
C SER A 14 -4.93 2.67 -5.44
N LEU A 15 -6.16 2.75 -5.96
CA LEU A 15 -6.48 3.52 -7.17
C LEU A 15 -6.19 5.02 -6.97
N LEU A 16 -6.55 5.58 -5.82
CA LEU A 16 -6.22 6.96 -5.46
C LEU A 16 -4.71 7.21 -5.45
N ALA A 17 -3.92 6.29 -4.89
CA ALA A 17 -2.47 6.39 -4.88
C ALA A 17 -1.87 6.34 -6.29
N MET A 18 -2.39 5.48 -7.17
CA MET A 18 -1.97 5.42 -8.58
C MET A 18 -2.24 6.74 -9.31
N ARG A 19 -3.43 7.32 -9.12
CA ARG A 19 -3.75 8.64 -9.68
C ARG A 19 -2.79 9.72 -9.17
N ARG A 20 -2.60 9.82 -7.86
CA ARG A 20 -1.68 10.79 -7.25
C ARG A 20 -0.25 10.64 -7.77
N ALA A 21 0.19 9.40 -8.02
CA ALA A 21 1.50 9.14 -8.62
C ALA A 21 1.59 9.68 -10.05
N ALA A 22 0.56 9.50 -10.87
CA ALA A 22 0.51 10.04 -12.22
C ALA A 22 0.42 11.59 -12.24
N GLU A 23 -0.39 12.18 -11.36
CA GLU A 23 -0.51 13.64 -11.20
C GLU A 23 0.81 14.28 -10.70
N GLY A 24 1.63 13.52 -9.98
CA GLY A 24 2.93 13.97 -9.45
C GLY A 24 4.11 13.83 -10.41
N LEU A 25 3.90 13.33 -11.63
CA LEU A 25 4.96 13.26 -12.64
C LEU A 25 5.32 14.67 -13.14
N ALA A 26 6.61 14.93 -13.33
CA ALA A 26 7.10 16.21 -13.86
C ALA A 26 6.55 16.52 -15.26
N THR A 27 6.31 15.47 -16.05
CA THR A 27 5.68 15.54 -17.37
C THR A 27 4.48 14.59 -17.36
N LEU A 28 3.32 15.10 -17.76
CA LEU A 28 2.13 14.26 -17.90
C LEU A 28 2.34 13.24 -19.03
N PRO A 29 2.04 11.95 -18.79
CA PRO A 29 2.15 10.94 -19.82
C PRO A 29 1.01 11.08 -20.84
N ASP A 30 1.25 10.72 -22.09
CA ASP A 30 0.17 10.64 -23.09
C ASP A 30 -0.76 9.45 -22.83
N TYR A 31 -0.21 8.37 -22.26
CA TYR A 31 -0.94 7.13 -22.01
C TYR A 31 -0.38 6.37 -20.80
N ALA A 32 -1.25 5.80 -19.96
CA ALA A 32 -0.88 5.00 -18.80
C ALA A 32 -1.30 3.53 -18.92
N LEU A 33 -0.41 2.62 -18.51
CA LEU A 33 -0.69 1.20 -18.34
C LEU A 33 -0.80 0.90 -16.84
N ILE A 34 -1.95 0.38 -16.41
CA ILE A 34 -2.23 0.09 -14.99
C ILE A 34 -2.23 -1.43 -14.78
N ASP A 35 -1.45 -1.91 -13.81
CA ASP A 35 -1.51 -3.32 -13.43
C ASP A 35 -2.82 -3.65 -12.72
N GLY A 36 -3.52 -4.67 -13.20
CA GLY A 36 -4.79 -5.14 -12.65
C GLY A 36 -5.95 -5.03 -13.64
N ASN A 37 -7.17 -4.94 -13.11
CA ASN A 37 -8.42 -4.97 -13.88
C ASN A 37 -9.31 -3.73 -13.65
N LYS A 38 -8.79 -2.70 -12.98
CA LYS A 38 -9.50 -1.45 -12.70
C LYS A 38 -8.62 -0.26 -13.06
N LEU A 39 -9.25 0.78 -13.58
CA LEU A 39 -8.60 2.06 -13.83
C LEU A 39 -8.89 3.04 -12.69
N PRO A 40 -7.91 3.83 -12.23
CA PRO A 40 -8.15 4.97 -11.37
C PRO A 40 -9.07 5.98 -12.05
N GLN A 41 -10.08 6.46 -11.33
CA GLN A 41 -10.93 7.56 -11.82
C GLN A 41 -10.13 8.86 -11.81
N GLY A 42 -10.28 9.69 -12.85
CA GLY A 42 -9.65 11.01 -12.93
C GLY A 42 -8.16 10.98 -13.23
N LEU A 43 -7.67 9.96 -13.95
CA LEU A 43 -6.30 9.99 -14.49
C LEU A 43 -6.11 11.20 -15.42
N PRO A 44 -4.92 11.83 -15.43
CA PRO A 44 -4.64 12.99 -16.28
C PRO A 44 -4.40 12.62 -17.76
N CYS A 45 -4.56 11.34 -18.13
CA CYS A 45 -4.27 10.82 -19.46
C CYS A 45 -5.16 9.61 -19.78
N ALA A 46 -5.15 9.19 -21.04
CA ALA A 46 -5.79 7.95 -21.47
C ALA A 46 -5.08 6.74 -20.84
N ALA A 47 -5.82 5.65 -20.59
CA ALA A 47 -5.24 4.49 -19.91
C ALA A 47 -5.92 3.17 -20.26
N SER A 48 -5.20 2.07 -20.04
CA SER A 48 -5.74 0.71 -20.03
C SER A 48 -5.22 -0.11 -18.85
N ALA A 49 -6.06 -1.03 -18.39
CA ALA A 49 -5.72 -1.97 -17.33
C ALA A 49 -5.21 -3.29 -17.94
N LEU A 50 -4.13 -3.83 -17.38
CA LEU A 50 -3.51 -5.06 -17.84
C LEU A 50 -3.37 -6.04 -16.66
N VAL A 51 -4.10 -7.15 -16.72
CA VAL A 51 -4.02 -8.19 -15.69
C VAL A 51 -2.67 -8.89 -15.78
N LYS A 52 -1.95 -8.93 -14.65
CA LYS A 52 -0.53 -9.38 -14.58
C LYS A 52 0.32 -8.54 -15.53
N GLY A 53 0.19 -7.23 -15.42
CA GLY A 53 0.83 -6.28 -16.30
C GLY A 53 2.34 -6.22 -16.09
N ASP A 54 2.81 -6.52 -14.89
CA ASP A 54 4.22 -6.60 -14.53
C ASP A 54 5.00 -7.64 -15.34
N SER A 55 4.39 -8.76 -15.72
CA SER A 55 5.02 -9.77 -16.58
C SER A 55 4.90 -9.49 -18.08
N LYS A 56 4.17 -8.44 -18.46
CA LYS A 56 3.81 -8.14 -19.86
C LYS A 56 4.28 -6.77 -20.34
N SER A 57 4.60 -5.86 -19.42
CA SER A 57 5.00 -4.49 -19.72
C SER A 57 6.22 -4.10 -18.88
N VAL A 58 7.30 -3.72 -19.55
CA VAL A 58 8.51 -3.21 -18.89
C VAL A 58 8.24 -1.95 -18.06
N SER A 59 7.30 -1.10 -18.48
CA SER A 59 6.92 0.10 -17.74
C SER A 59 6.21 -0.26 -16.43
N ILE A 60 5.32 -1.25 -16.46
CA ILE A 60 4.65 -1.74 -15.25
C ILE A 60 5.67 -2.43 -14.34
N ALA A 61 6.54 -3.29 -14.88
CA ALA A 61 7.60 -3.94 -14.10
C ALA A 61 8.50 -2.92 -13.38
N ALA A 62 8.93 -1.88 -14.09
CA ALA A 62 9.73 -0.80 -13.52
C ALA A 62 8.99 -0.05 -12.41
N ALA A 63 7.71 0.28 -12.63
CA ALA A 63 6.87 0.92 -11.61
C ALA A 63 6.71 0.05 -10.35
N SER A 64 6.51 -1.26 -10.52
CA SER A 64 6.42 -2.24 -9.42
C SER A 64 7.71 -2.30 -8.60
N ILE A 65 8.88 -2.26 -9.25
CA ILE A 65 10.18 -2.22 -8.56
C ILE A 65 10.32 -0.93 -7.75
N VAL A 66 10.03 0.23 -8.35
CA VAL A 66 10.10 1.53 -7.67
C VAL A 66 9.17 1.58 -6.47
N ALA A 67 7.93 1.11 -6.64
CA ALA A 67 6.94 1.05 -5.57
C ALA A 67 7.41 0.14 -4.42
N LYS A 68 7.93 -1.06 -4.73
CA LYS A 68 8.42 -2.01 -3.74
C LYS A 68 9.60 -1.44 -2.94
N ILE A 69 10.62 -0.92 -3.62
CA ILE A 69 11.80 -0.36 -2.96
C ILE A 69 11.42 0.83 -2.08
N SER A 70 10.55 1.72 -2.57
CA SER A 70 10.08 2.87 -1.81
C SER A 70 9.30 2.46 -0.56
N ARG A 71 8.42 1.45 -0.69
CA ARG A 71 7.64 0.91 0.41
C ARG A 71 8.52 0.24 1.47
N ASP A 72 9.52 -0.51 1.06
CA ASP A 72 10.43 -1.20 1.97
C ASP A 72 11.27 -0.20 2.76
N ARG A 73 11.81 0.84 2.11
CA ARG A 73 12.53 1.92 2.79
C ARG A 73 11.66 2.61 3.85
N LEU A 74 10.41 2.91 3.52
CA LEU A 74 9.45 3.47 4.48
C LEU A 74 9.22 2.52 5.67
N MET A 75 9.05 1.24 5.43
CA MET A 75 8.82 0.27 6.51
C MET A 75 10.05 0.04 7.39
N THR A 76 11.25 0.07 6.81
CA THR A 76 12.49 0.06 7.59
C THR A 76 12.61 1.29 8.48
N ALA A 77 12.30 2.48 7.97
CA ALA A 77 12.31 3.70 8.77
C ALA A 77 11.29 3.62 9.93
N LEU A 78 10.06 3.22 9.63
CA LEU A 78 9.02 3.03 10.63
C LEU A 78 9.39 1.98 11.68
N GLY A 79 10.08 0.90 11.29
CA GLY A 79 10.56 -0.14 12.21
C GLY A 79 11.62 0.37 13.20
N ARG A 80 12.42 1.38 12.81
CA ARG A 80 13.36 2.05 13.73
C ARG A 80 12.63 2.93 14.74
N GLU A 81 11.57 3.61 14.31
CA GLU A 81 10.74 4.46 15.17
C GLU A 81 9.82 3.64 16.09
N ASN A 82 9.45 2.43 15.68
CA ASN A 82 8.57 1.51 16.39
C ASN A 82 9.27 0.15 16.56
N PRO A 83 10.27 0.05 17.45
CA PRO A 83 11.02 -1.19 17.64
C PRO A 83 10.13 -2.33 18.14
N GLY A 84 10.44 -3.56 17.73
CA GLY A 84 9.74 -4.78 18.16
C GLY A 84 8.65 -5.28 17.21
N TYR A 85 8.16 -4.46 16.27
CA TYR A 85 7.17 -4.91 15.26
C TYR A 85 7.79 -5.64 14.06
N GLY A 86 9.12 -5.61 13.90
CA GLY A 86 9.86 -6.30 12.81
C GLY A 86 9.54 -5.77 11.41
N TRP A 87 9.07 -4.53 11.28
CA TRP A 87 8.59 -3.94 10.03
C TRP A 87 9.66 -3.83 8.95
N GLU A 88 10.93 -3.74 9.32
CA GLU A 88 12.06 -3.81 8.40
C GLU A 88 12.20 -5.16 7.68
N LYS A 89 11.57 -6.22 8.22
CA LYS A 89 11.54 -7.56 7.60
C LYS A 89 10.18 -7.89 7.01
N ASN A 90 9.12 -7.65 7.76
CA ASN A 90 7.77 -8.06 7.38
C ASN A 90 6.99 -7.00 6.61
N ALA A 91 7.49 -5.78 6.45
CA ALA A 91 6.84 -4.68 5.73
C ALA A 91 5.37 -4.38 6.15
N GLY A 92 4.98 -4.77 7.37
CA GLY A 92 3.63 -4.64 7.91
C GLY A 92 2.68 -5.77 7.53
N TYR A 93 3.15 -6.82 6.85
CA TYR A 93 2.36 -8.03 6.62
C TYR A 93 2.07 -8.75 7.94
N PRO A 94 0.95 -9.48 8.06
CA PRO A 94 0.54 -10.15 9.30
C PRO A 94 1.32 -11.46 9.52
N THR A 95 2.65 -11.38 9.61
CA THR A 95 3.50 -12.52 9.98
C THR A 95 3.25 -12.88 11.44
N LYS A 96 3.61 -14.12 11.83
CA LYS A 96 3.51 -14.56 13.23
C LYS A 96 4.20 -13.60 14.20
N GLU A 97 5.39 -13.13 13.84
CA GLU A 97 6.15 -12.15 14.63
C GLU A 97 5.39 -10.82 14.78
N HIS A 98 4.81 -10.30 13.69
CA HIS A 98 4.06 -9.06 13.73
C HIS A 98 2.76 -9.18 14.56
N LEU A 99 2.06 -10.31 14.46
CA LEU A 99 0.85 -10.56 15.26
C LEU A 99 1.16 -10.69 16.76
N LEU A 100 2.30 -11.29 17.12
CA LEU A 100 2.77 -11.31 18.51
C LEU A 100 3.13 -9.91 19.00
N ALA A 101 3.85 -9.13 18.19
CA ALA A 101 4.17 -7.75 18.51
C ALA A 101 2.90 -6.89 18.71
N LEU A 102 1.89 -7.05 17.86
CA LEU A 102 0.58 -6.39 18.03
C LEU A 102 -0.09 -6.72 19.36
N ARG A 103 0.02 -7.97 19.82
CA ARG A 103 -0.51 -8.40 21.12
C ARG A 103 0.30 -7.81 22.28
N ASP A 104 1.62 -7.81 22.17
CA ASP A 104 2.52 -7.48 23.28
C ASP A 104 2.79 -5.98 23.41
N LEU A 105 2.83 -5.25 22.28
CA LEU A 105 3.17 -3.83 22.18
C LEU A 105 1.95 -2.94 21.86
N GLY A 106 0.84 -3.54 21.43
CA GLY A 106 -0.39 -2.83 21.09
C GLY A 106 -0.48 -2.34 19.64
N VAL A 107 -1.51 -1.54 19.37
CA VAL A 107 -1.77 -0.98 18.03
C VAL A 107 -1.21 0.43 17.93
N THR A 108 -0.51 0.73 16.84
CA THR A 108 0.03 2.08 16.53
C THR A 108 -0.81 2.82 15.47
N PRO A 109 -0.63 4.15 15.29
CA PRO A 109 -1.29 4.90 14.21
C PRO A 109 -0.97 4.42 12.79
N HIS A 110 0.10 3.64 12.60
CA HIS A 110 0.49 3.10 11.29
C HIS A 110 -0.26 1.81 10.91
N HIS A 111 -1.02 1.23 11.85
CA HIS A 111 -1.85 0.06 11.60
C HIS A 111 -3.19 0.44 10.99
N ARG A 112 -3.63 -0.34 10.00
CA ARG A 112 -4.93 -0.18 9.33
C ARG A 112 -6.02 -0.73 10.24
N ARG A 113 -6.81 0.16 10.83
CA ARG A 113 -7.77 -0.20 11.89
C ARG A 113 -8.90 -1.08 11.36
N SER A 114 -9.24 -0.92 10.09
CA SER A 114 -10.26 -1.73 9.40
C SER A 114 -9.80 -3.16 9.09
N PHE A 115 -8.51 -3.50 9.23
CA PHE A 115 -8.01 -4.84 8.92
C PHE A 115 -8.24 -5.77 10.10
N ARG A 116 -8.81 -6.95 9.85
CA ARG A 116 -9.35 -7.88 10.85
C ARG A 116 -8.48 -8.10 12.11
N PRO A 117 -7.16 -8.38 12.03
CA PRO A 117 -6.36 -8.56 13.25
C PRO A 117 -6.33 -7.32 14.14
N VAL A 118 -6.20 -6.14 13.54
CA VAL A 118 -6.15 -4.86 14.24
C VAL A 118 -7.54 -4.48 14.75
N HIS A 119 -8.57 -4.67 13.92
CA HIS A 119 -9.96 -4.43 14.30
C HIS A 119 -10.34 -5.23 15.55
N ASN A 120 -10.03 -6.52 15.58
CA ASN A 120 -10.38 -7.39 16.71
C ASN A 120 -9.66 -6.99 18.01
N ILE A 121 -8.46 -6.42 17.94
CA ILE A 121 -7.73 -5.92 19.11
C ILE A 121 -8.39 -4.63 19.63
N LEU A 122 -8.83 -3.74 18.73
CA LEU A 122 -9.43 -2.45 19.08
C LEU A 122 -10.91 -2.57 19.50
N TYR A 123 -11.62 -3.55 18.95
CA TYR A 123 -13.06 -3.75 19.10
C TYR A 123 -13.35 -5.22 19.43
N PRO A 124 -12.94 -5.73 20.60
CA PRO A 124 -13.05 -7.16 20.95
C PRO A 124 -14.50 -7.64 21.18
N LEU A 125 -15.47 -6.73 21.24
CA LEU A 125 -16.89 -7.00 21.54
C LEU A 125 -17.83 -6.73 20.36
N SER A 126 -17.28 -6.41 19.17
CA SER A 126 -18.03 -6.20 17.93
C SER A 126 -18.05 -7.44 17.05
#